data_AF-A0A3D3PGP8-F1
#
_entry.id   AF-A0A3D3PGP8-F1
#
_cell.length_a   1.000
_cell.length_b   1.000
_cell.length_c   1.000
_cell.angle_alpha   90.00
_cell.angle_beta   90.00
_cell.angle_gamma   90.00
#
_symmetry.space_group_name_H-M   'P 1'
#
loop_
_entity.id
_entity.type
_entity.pdbx_description
1 polymer ?
#
loop_
_entity_poly.entity_id
_entity_poly.type
_entity_poly.pdbx_seq_one_letter_code
_entity_poly.pdbx_strand_id
1 'polypeptide(L)'
;WCHVMEHESFEDEQVAQIMNDFFVCIKIDREERPDIDQTYMYAVQLITGSGGWPLNCFCLPDQRPIYGGTYFRKEDWKNLLLNLAGYWKQKPEEAIEYAVRLTEGIQQSEQIKFIEEKTAYNDQSLIEIFEPWKRQFDLTEGGYN
;
A
#
# COMPACT_ATOMS: atom_id res chain seq x y z
N TRP A 1 8.66 -3.84 -13.12
CA TRP A 1 9.19 -3.06 -11.97
C TRP A 1 9.68 -3.95 -10.84
N CYS A 2 8.95 -4.96 -10.37
CA CYS A 2 9.48 -5.89 -9.36
C CYS A 2 10.80 -6.56 -9.82
N HIS A 3 10.79 -7.14 -11.02
CA HIS A 3 11.99 -7.72 -11.65
C HIS A 3 13.11 -6.69 -11.92
N VAL A 4 12.78 -5.40 -12.07
CA VAL A 4 13.79 -4.35 -12.29
C VAL A 4 14.53 -4.08 -10.99
N MET A 5 13.79 -3.87 -9.89
CA MET A 5 14.39 -3.62 -8.59
C MET A 5 15.14 -4.84 -8.05
N GLU A 6 14.66 -6.04 -8.36
CA GLU A 6 15.36 -7.29 -8.07
C GLU A 6 16.75 -7.32 -8.69
N HIS A 7 16.83 -7.12 -10.01
CA HIS A 7 18.10 -7.14 -10.72
C HIS A 7 19.02 -5.97 -10.35
N GLU A 8 18.47 -4.77 -10.20
CA GLU A 8 19.28 -3.57 -9.92
C GLU A 8 19.75 -3.49 -8.46
N SER A 9 18.98 -4.04 -7.52
CA SER A 9 19.22 -3.84 -6.08
C SER A 9 19.33 -5.14 -5.29
N PHE A 10 18.39 -6.07 -5.41
CA PHE A 10 18.38 -7.25 -4.53
C PHE A 10 19.44 -8.30 -4.88
N GLU A 11 19.85 -8.37 -6.16
CA GLU A 11 20.95 -9.22 -6.62
C GLU A 11 22.34 -8.61 -6.37
N ASP A 12 22.42 -7.33 -5.99
CA ASP A 12 23.70 -6.67 -5.72
C ASP A 12 24.26 -7.02 -4.34
N GLU A 13 25.48 -7.56 -4.30
CA GLU A 13 26.12 -8.02 -3.05
C GLU A 13 26.26 -6.92 -1.99
N GLN A 14 26.53 -5.67 -2.38
CA GLN A 14 26.70 -4.58 -1.41
C GLN A 14 25.36 -4.18 -0.79
N VAL A 15 24.30 -4.11 -1.60
CA VAL A 15 22.94 -3.89 -1.11
C VAL A 15 22.51 -5.03 -0.20
N ALA A 16 22.73 -6.28 -0.62
CA ALA A 16 22.38 -7.46 0.15
C ALA A 16 23.10 -7.50 1.50
N GLN A 17 24.37 -7.09 1.55
CA GLN A 17 25.11 -7.00 2.82
C GLN A 17 24.45 -6.01 3.78
N ILE A 18 24.09 -4.80 3.32
CA ILE A 18 23.39 -3.80 4.14
C ILE A 18 22.06 -4.37 4.64
N MET A 19 21.31 -5.04 3.76
CA MET A 19 20.04 -5.67 4.12
C MET A 19 20.24 -6.73 5.22
N ASN A 20 21.23 -7.61 5.08
CA ASN A 20 21.53 -8.68 6.03
C ASN A 20 22.03 -8.15 7.39
N ASP A 21 22.79 -7.05 7.40
CA ASP A 21 23.36 -6.49 8.63
C ASP A 21 22.30 -5.83 9.52
N PHE A 22 21.24 -5.28 8.93
CA PHE A 22 20.29 -4.43 9.65
C PHE A 22 18.84 -4.92 9.65
N PHE A 23 18.46 -5.82 8.75
CA PHE A 23 17.06 -6.20 8.54
C PHE A 23 16.87 -7.71 8.45
N VAL A 24 15.67 -8.16 8.82
CA VAL A 24 15.17 -9.50 8.47
C VAL A 24 14.33 -9.35 7.20
N CYS A 25 14.90 -9.72 6.06
CA CYS A 25 14.22 -9.58 4.77
C CYS A 25 13.26 -10.75 4.52
N ILE A 26 12.00 -10.42 4.22
CA ILE A 26 10.94 -11.39 3.94
C ILE A 26 10.41 -11.12 2.53
N LYS A 27 10.47 -12.14 1.66
CA LYS A 27 9.86 -12.09 0.33
C LYS A 27 8.44 -12.64 0.42
N ILE A 28 7.48 -11.88 -0.08
CA ILE A 28 6.07 -12.24 -0.08
C ILE A 28 5.59 -12.32 -1.51
N ASP A 29 4.84 -13.38 -1.82
CA ASP A 29 4.08 -13.51 -3.04
C ASP A 29 2.64 -13.03 -2.79
N ARG A 30 2.23 -11.99 -3.53
CA ARG A 30 0.89 -11.40 -3.42
C ARG A 30 -0.21 -12.31 -3.98
N GLU A 31 0.11 -13.21 -4.90
CA GLU A 31 -0.87 -14.15 -5.45
C GLU A 31 -1.20 -15.24 -4.42
N GLU A 32 -0.23 -15.59 -3.57
CA GLU A 32 -0.42 -16.54 -2.47
C GLU A 32 -0.94 -15.88 -1.19
N ARG A 33 -0.51 -14.64 -0.90
CA ARG A 33 -0.85 -13.88 0.32
C ARG A 33 -1.43 -12.49 0.00
N PRO A 34 -2.59 -12.43 -0.67
CA PRO A 34 -3.26 -11.16 -0.99
C PRO A 34 -3.72 -10.42 0.28
N ASP A 35 -3.97 -11.15 1.37
CA ASP A 35 -4.31 -10.61 2.69
C ASP A 35 -3.18 -9.73 3.24
N ILE A 36 -1.94 -10.22 3.18
CA ILE A 36 -0.77 -9.46 3.64
C ILE A 36 -0.50 -8.27 2.70
N ASP A 37 -0.56 -8.51 1.39
CA ASP A 37 -0.34 -7.48 0.37
C ASP A 37 -1.27 -6.28 0.58
N GLN A 38 -2.56 -6.54 0.81
CA GLN A 38 -3.56 -5.49 0.99
C GLN A 38 -3.27 -4.63 2.24
N THR A 39 -2.98 -5.25 3.39
CA THR A 39 -2.68 -4.51 4.63
C THR A 39 -1.46 -3.59 4.46
N TYR A 40 -0.38 -4.08 3.87
CA TYR A 40 0.82 -3.25 3.66
C TYR A 40 0.68 -2.26 2.50
N MET A 41 -0.16 -2.54 1.50
CA MET A 41 -0.52 -1.58 0.47
C MET A 41 -1.21 -0.36 1.08
N TYR A 42 -2.16 -0.56 2.00
CA TYR A 42 -2.81 0.54 2.72
C TYR A 42 -1.81 1.34 3.55
N ALA A 43 -0.88 0.66 4.23
CA ALA A 43 0.18 1.34 4.97
C ALA A 43 0.98 2.29 4.05
N VAL A 44 1.41 1.81 2.88
CA VAL A 44 2.18 2.62 1.92
C VAL A 44 1.36 3.75 1.32
N GLN A 45 0.07 3.53 1.05
CA GLN A 45 -0.83 4.57 0.59
C GLN A 45 -1.02 5.67 1.63
N LEU A 46 -1.14 5.33 2.91
CA LEU A 46 -1.23 6.30 3.99
C LEU A 46 0.07 7.09 4.18
N ILE A 47 1.23 6.44 4.01
CA ILE A 47 2.55 7.08 4.13
C ILE A 47 2.82 8.03 2.95
N THR A 48 2.55 7.58 1.72
CA THR A 48 3.05 8.23 0.49
C THR A 48 1.96 8.90 -0.35
N GLY A 49 0.68 8.66 -0.05
CA GLY A 49 -0.46 9.08 -0.87
C GLY A 49 -0.64 8.28 -2.17
N SER A 50 0.21 7.28 -2.42
CA SER A 50 0.18 6.45 -3.61
C SER A 50 0.49 4.99 -3.28
N GLY A 51 0.18 4.06 -4.18
CA GLY A 51 0.45 2.64 -3.99
C GLY A 51 0.87 1.98 -5.29
N GLY A 52 1.46 0.80 -5.19
CA GLY A 52 1.89 0.01 -6.34
C GLY A 52 2.96 -1.01 -5.99
N TRP A 53 3.43 -1.70 -7.03
CA TRP A 53 4.43 -2.76 -6.90
C TRP A 53 5.69 -2.43 -7.71
N PRO A 54 6.90 -2.79 -7.24
CA PRO A 54 7.20 -3.60 -6.05
C PRO A 54 6.83 -2.87 -4.77
N LEU A 55 6.21 -3.59 -3.82
CA LEU A 55 5.80 -3.05 -2.53
C LEU A 55 6.90 -3.36 -1.52
N ASN A 56 7.54 -2.33 -0.97
CA ASN A 56 8.54 -2.45 0.09
C ASN A 56 7.98 -1.84 1.37
N CYS A 57 7.90 -2.64 2.44
CA CYS A 57 7.43 -2.18 3.74
C CYS A 57 8.43 -2.54 4.84
N PHE A 58 8.69 -1.59 5.73
CA PHE A 58 9.57 -1.74 6.87
C PHE A 58 8.72 -1.78 8.12
N CYS A 59 8.89 -2.84 8.91
CA CYS A 59 8.03 -3.14 10.04
C CYS A 59 8.86 -3.32 11.32
N LEU A 60 8.21 -3.05 12.46
CA LEU A 60 8.71 -3.48 13.76
C LEU A 60 8.67 -5.02 13.87
N PRO A 61 9.37 -5.62 14.86
CA PRO A 61 9.32 -7.07 15.08
C PRO A 61 7.91 -7.63 15.35
N ASP A 62 6.98 -6.78 15.79
CA ASP A 62 5.56 -7.11 15.98
C ASP A 62 4.70 -6.87 14.72
N GLN A 63 5.35 -6.70 13.57
CA GLN A 63 4.76 -6.60 12.22
C GLN A 63 4.09 -5.26 11.89
N ARG A 64 4.05 -4.31 12.83
CA ARG A 64 3.47 -2.98 12.55
C ARG A 64 4.36 -2.18 11.60
N PRO A 65 3.80 -1.60 10.52
CA PRO A 65 4.58 -0.82 9.56
C PRO A 65 5.06 0.50 10.16
N ILE A 66 6.26 0.93 9.76
CA ILE A 66 6.86 2.23 10.12
C ILE A 66 7.29 3.04 8.91
N TYR A 67 7.51 2.39 7.78
CA TYR A 67 7.82 3.05 6.52
C TYR A 67 7.47 2.13 5.36
N GLY A 68 7.32 2.69 4.17
CA GLY A 68 7.23 1.90 2.96
C GLY A 68 7.14 2.77 1.72
N GLY A 69 7.26 2.12 0.58
CA GLY A 69 7.21 2.75 -0.72
C GLY A 69 7.23 1.70 -1.82
N THR A 70 7.23 2.20 -3.05
CA THR A 70 7.15 1.33 -4.22
C THR A 70 8.55 1.02 -4.76
N TYR A 71 8.84 1.49 -5.97
CA TYR A 71 10.13 1.35 -6.61
C TYR A 71 11.15 2.34 -6.06
N PHE A 72 12.35 1.86 -5.73
CA PHE A 72 13.50 2.67 -5.38
C PHE A 72 14.65 2.34 -6.34
N ARG A 73 15.37 3.37 -6.81
CA ARG A 73 16.64 3.16 -7.51
C ARG A 73 17.68 2.66 -6.51
N LYS A 74 18.69 1.91 -6.98
CA LYS A 74 19.71 1.28 -6.15
C LYS A 74 20.32 2.18 -5.06
N GLU A 75 20.81 3.36 -5.43
CA GLU A 75 21.44 4.26 -4.45
C GLU A 75 20.44 4.88 -3.47
N ASP A 76 19.21 5.18 -3.93
CA ASP A 76 18.14 5.65 -3.05
C ASP A 76 17.74 4.56 -2.05
N TRP A 77 17.69 3.29 -2.50
CA TRP A 77 17.42 2.13 -1.65
C TRP A 77 18.49 1.95 -0.57
N LYS A 78 19.78 2.02 -0.92
CA LYS A 78 20.89 1.95 0.05
C LYS A 78 20.80 3.05 1.10
N ASN A 79 20.58 4.29 0.65
CA ASN A 79 20.45 5.43 1.55
C ASN A 79 19.25 5.28 2.48
N LEU A 80 18.11 4.81 1.95
CA LEU A 80 16.92 4.53 2.74
C LEU A 80 17.19 3.48 3.83
N LEU A 81 17.81 2.35 3.47
CA LEU A 81 18.16 1.28 4.42
C LEU A 81 19.03 1.79 5.57
N LEU A 82 20.10 2.54 5.24
CA LEU A 82 21.01 3.08 6.25
C LEU A 82 20.34 4.13 7.14
N ASN A 83 19.49 4.98 6.55
CA ASN A 83 18.74 5.99 7.30
C ASN A 83 17.74 5.35 8.25
N LEU A 84 17.01 4.31 7.81
CA LEU A 84 16.05 3.59 8.66
C LEU A 84 16.75 2.82 9.79
N ALA A 85 17.87 2.15 9.49
CA ALA A 85 18.68 1.48 10.50
C ALA A 85 19.21 2.48 11.56
N GLY A 86 19.68 3.65 11.09
CA GLY A 86 20.11 4.75 11.97
C GLY A 86 18.97 5.30 12.81
N TYR A 87 17.80 5.54 12.20
CA TYR A 87 16.61 6.03 12.88
C TYR A 87 16.16 5.07 13.99
N TRP A 88 16.07 3.77 13.71
CA TRP A 88 15.73 2.76 14.70
C TRP A 88 16.72 2.73 15.87
N LYS A 89 18.03 2.78 15.58
CA LYS A 89 19.07 2.75 16.61
C LYS A 89 19.05 3.98 17.52
N GLN A 90 18.75 5.15 16.97
CA GLN A 90 18.79 6.41 17.71
C GLN A 90 17.48 6.74 18.41
N LYS A 91 16.34 6.40 17.80
CA LYS A 91 15.01 6.86 18.18
C LYS A 91 13.96 5.74 18.08
N PRO A 92 14.15 4.60 18.79
CA PRO A 92 13.23 3.46 18.70
C PRO A 92 11.83 3.81 19.22
N GLU A 93 11.72 4.67 20.24
CA GLU A 93 10.44 5.10 20.81
C GLU A 93 9.61 5.90 19.79
N GLU A 94 10.22 6.82 19.04
CA GLU A 94 9.53 7.56 17.98
C GLU A 94 9.02 6.62 16.87
N ALA A 95 9.81 5.60 16.52
CA ALA A 95 9.40 4.60 15.55
C ALA A 95 8.19 3.79 16.03
N ILE A 96 8.17 3.42 17.31
CA ILE A 96 7.04 2.70 17.94
C ILE A 96 5.79 3.57 17.96
N GLU A 97 5.90 4.84 18.36
CA GLU A 97 4.76 5.76 18.32
C GLU A 97 4.23 5.98 16.91
N TYR A 98 5.12 6.10 15.92
CA TYR A 98 4.70 6.19 14.53
C TYR A 98 3.96 4.93 14.07
N ALA A 99 4.46 3.76 14.44
CA ALA A 99 3.80 2.47 14.13
C ALA A 99 2.39 2.39 14.72
N VAL A 100 2.17 2.89 15.95
CA VAL A 100 0.84 2.96 16.59
C VAL A 100 -0.10 3.79 15.73
N ARG A 101 0.28 5.04 15.41
CA ARG A 101 -0.57 5.95 14.63
C ARG A 101 -0.88 5.41 13.25
N LEU A 102 0.10 4.80 12.57
CA LEU A 102 -0.11 4.23 11.26
C LEU A 102 -1.06 3.01 11.32
N THR A 103 -0.91 2.16 12.34
CA THR A 103 -1.80 1.00 12.55
C THR A 103 -3.25 1.44 12.78
N GLU A 104 -3.46 2.49 13.59
CA GLU A 104 -4.79 3.08 13.80
C GLU A 104 -5.36 3.64 12.50
N GLY A 105 -4.54 4.31 11.68
CA GLY A 105 -4.94 4.79 10.36
C GLY A 105 -5.38 3.68 9.41
N ILE A 106 -4.65 2.55 9.39
CA ILE A 106 -5.01 1.37 8.58
C ILE A 106 -6.36 0.81 9.05
N GLN A 107 -6.54 0.60 10.35
CA GLN A 107 -7.80 0.09 10.91
C GLN A 107 -8.99 1.00 10.58
N GLN A 108 -8.81 2.32 10.60
CA GLN A 108 -9.86 3.26 10.20
C GLN A 108 -10.17 3.21 8.70
N SER A 109 -9.16 2.97 7.85
CA SER A 109 -9.37 2.82 6.40
C SER A 109 -10.07 1.50 6.04
N GLU A 110 -9.86 0.44 6.83
CA GLU A 110 -10.52 -0.85 6.67
C GLU A 110 -11.95 -0.87 7.25
N GLN A 111 -12.32 0.12 8.07
CA GLN A 111 -13.70 0.28 8.52
C GLN A 111 -14.59 0.71 7.36
N ILE A 112 -15.18 -0.28 6.68
CA ILE A 112 -16.35 -0.08 5.84
C ILE A 112 -17.47 0.42 6.76
N LYS A 113 -17.71 1.74 6.74
CA LYS A 113 -18.94 2.30 7.31
C LYS A 113 -20.09 1.79 6.45
N PHE A 114 -20.71 0.70 6.88
CA PHE A 114 -22.05 0.37 6.38
C PHE A 114 -22.94 1.54 6.75
N ILE A 115 -23.33 2.31 5.74
CA ILE A 115 -24.36 3.31 5.91
C ILE A 115 -25.64 2.52 6.20
N GLU A 116 -26.07 2.49 7.47
CA GLU A 116 -27.38 1.97 7.88
C GLU A 116 -28.53 2.90 7.43
N GLU A 117 -28.37 3.70 6.38
CA GLU A 117 -29.52 4.33 5.74
C GLU A 117 -30.25 3.28 4.92
N LYS A 118 -31.22 2.64 5.55
CA LYS A 118 -32.39 2.12 4.85
C LYS A 118 -33.22 3.30 4.33
N THR A 119 -32.71 4.05 3.36
CA THR A 119 -33.63 4.76 2.47
C THR A 119 -34.37 3.68 1.69
N ALA A 120 -35.69 3.65 1.81
CA ALA A 120 -36.51 2.75 1.02
C ALA A 120 -36.41 3.20 -0.44
N TYR A 121 -35.56 2.53 -1.22
CA TYR A 121 -35.50 2.74 -2.66
C TYR A 121 -36.88 2.45 -3.24
N ASN A 122 -37.32 3.31 -4.15
CA ASN A 122 -38.57 3.14 -4.88
C ASN A 122 -38.29 3.21 -6.38
N ASP A 123 -39.32 2.93 -7.18
CA ASP A 123 -39.20 2.92 -8.64
C ASP A 123 -38.73 4.28 -9.19
N GLN A 124 -39.05 5.39 -8.50
CA GLN A 124 -38.61 6.73 -8.87
C GLN A 124 -37.08 6.89 -8.73
N SER A 125 -36.47 6.28 -7.70
CA SER A 125 -35.00 6.28 -7.54
C SER A 125 -34.28 5.59 -8.70
N LEU A 126 -34.88 4.52 -9.26
CA LEU A 126 -34.31 3.83 -10.42
C LEU A 126 -34.39 4.69 -11.68
N ILE A 127 -35.51 5.39 -11.89
CA ILE A 127 -35.70 6.29 -13.03
C ILE A 127 -34.68 7.44 -13.00
N GLU A 128 -34.43 8.02 -11.82
CA GLU A 128 -33.48 9.12 -11.64
C GLU A 128 -32.03 8.74 -11.96
N ILE A 129 -31.64 7.48 -11.72
CA ILE A 129 -30.32 6.96 -12.10
C ILE A 129 -30.28 6.61 -13.59
N PHE A 130 -31.35 6.00 -14.11
CA PHE A 130 -31.39 5.47 -15.47
C PHE A 130 -31.49 6.56 -16.55
N GLU A 131 -32.33 7.59 -16.37
CA GLU A 131 -32.56 8.61 -17.40
C GLU A 131 -31.29 9.39 -17.81
N PRO A 132 -30.39 9.77 -16.88
CA PRO A 132 -29.09 10.34 -17.24
C PRO A 132 -28.22 9.39 -18.05
N TRP A 133 -28.13 8.12 -17.67
CA TRP A 133 -27.30 7.11 -18.33
C TRP A 133 -27.83 6.76 -19.72
N LYS A 134 -29.14 6.61 -19.85
CA LYS A 134 -29.82 6.32 -21.12
C LYS A 134 -29.47 7.33 -22.21
N ARG A 135 -29.30 8.61 -21.86
CA ARG A 135 -28.92 9.67 -22.81
C ARG A 135 -27.51 9.48 -23.39
N GLN A 136 -26.66 8.73 -22.70
CA GLN A 136 -25.31 8.44 -23.14
C GLN A 136 -25.21 7.10 -23.84
N PHE A 137 -26.32 6.40 -24.12
CA PHE A 137 -26.24 5.14 -24.85
C PHE A 137 -26.19 5.40 -26.35
N ASP A 138 -25.20 4.80 -27.01
CA ASP A 138 -25.22 4.65 -28.46
C ASP A 138 -26.19 3.52 -28.81
N LEU A 139 -27.31 3.87 -29.43
CA LEU A 139 -28.35 2.93 -29.86
C LEU A 139 -28.06 2.27 -31.21
N THR A 140 -26.96 2.66 -31.87
CA THR A 140 -26.56 2.21 -33.20
C THR A 140 -25.47 1.15 -33.09
N GLU A 141 -24.35 1.48 -32.43
CA GLU A 141 -23.18 0.60 -32.32
C GLU A 141 -23.01 0.00 -30.91
N GLY A 142 -23.75 0.50 -29.91
CA GLY A 142 -23.65 0.08 -28.51
C GLY A 142 -22.51 0.77 -27.75
N GLY A 143 -22.69 0.94 -26.44
CA GLY A 143 -21.70 1.60 -25.56
C GLY A 143 -22.06 3.04 -25.23
N TYR A 144 -21.07 3.82 -24.79
CA TYR A 144 -21.24 5.23 -24.45
C TYR A 144 -21.13 6.11 -25.72
N ASN A 145 -22.09 7.01 -25.91
CA ASN A 145 -22.14 8.06 -26.94
C ASN A 145 -21.42 9.32 -26.45
#